data_AF-A0A0B7ATT3-F1
#
_entry.id   AF-A0A0B7ATT3-F1
#
_cell.length_a   1.000
_cell.length_b   1.000
_cell.length_c   1.000
_cell.angle_alpha   90.00
_cell.angle_beta   90.00
_cell.angle_gamma   90.00
#
_symmetry.space_group_name_H-M   'P 1'
#
loop_
_entity.id
_entity.type
_entity.pdbx_description
1 polymer ?
#
loop_
_entity_poly.entity_id
_entity_poly.type
_entity_poly.pdbx_seq_one_letter_code
_entity_poly.pdbx_strand_id
1 'polypeptide(L)'
;MAFMRKSKFRHVFGQALKRDQCYDGIRVTRTSWESPYCAVNPKYVAIITEAAGGGSFLVLPLAKTGRVNVDHPMVVGHKGAVLDIAWCPHNDDVIASASEDCTVKLWQIPEGGLKENLTEPAVDLISHQRRVTLLVWHPTALNVLLSTGSDNLVILWNVGTGEAVLQVDMPDQIYSGSFNFDGSRFVCTCKDKNLRVFDTHTGKILQEGKGHLGAKPAQCAYLKNGQIFSTGFSKMSERQYALWDENDLSSAIVTEDIDSSNGVMFIFYDADASVIYLAGKGDSLIRYYEVTDEAPFVHYLALYQSSAPQRGIGFMTKRGLNVNNNEIARFYKLHNTGLCEIIPFTVPRKSELFQDDLYPDTASDVPAISADDFFSGKNAEPVLVSLKDGFTPSQKEQLKVVRKSNILDKMPAKTAQQQPSNNAEAAAAPALPPGFDPQGILEDMRKLKLIVKAHERRIKTLEERLSQYESEEEAVEEA
;
A
#
# COMPACT_ATOMS: atom_id res chain seq x y z
N MET A 1 -44.23 -1.97 17.45
CA MET A 1 -43.34 -0.80 17.28
C MET A 1 -41.95 -1.33 17.01
N ALA A 2 -41.39 -1.10 15.82
CA ALA A 2 -39.99 -1.45 15.57
C ALA A 2 -39.11 -0.62 16.51
N PHE A 3 -38.30 -1.29 17.33
CA PHE A 3 -37.31 -0.63 18.17
C PHE A 3 -36.31 0.05 17.23
N MET A 4 -36.43 1.37 17.07
CA MET A 4 -35.50 2.12 16.22
C MET A 4 -34.14 2.15 16.92
N ARG A 5 -33.16 1.45 16.35
CA ARG A 5 -31.79 1.41 16.89
C ARG A 5 -31.24 2.84 17.01
N LYS A 6 -30.74 3.20 18.19
CA LYS A 6 -30.11 4.51 18.42
C LYS A 6 -28.68 4.47 17.88
N SER A 7 -28.48 4.99 16.68
CA SER A 7 -27.14 5.26 16.12
C SER A 7 -26.84 6.75 16.19
N LYS A 8 -25.66 7.11 16.71
CA LYS A 8 -25.15 8.49 16.68
C LYS A 8 -24.78 8.95 15.26
N PHE A 9 -24.63 8.01 14.32
CA PHE A 9 -24.27 8.25 12.92
C PHE A 9 -25.47 8.23 11.96
N ARG A 10 -26.69 8.03 12.48
CA ARG A 10 -27.93 7.93 11.68
C ARG A 10 -28.14 9.10 10.71
N HIS A 11 -27.70 10.29 11.11
CA HIS A 11 -27.90 11.55 10.39
C HIS A 11 -26.60 12.10 9.78
N VAL A 12 -25.55 11.28 9.66
CA VAL A 12 -24.37 11.66 8.89
C VAL A 12 -24.79 12.04 7.48
N PHE A 13 -24.23 13.13 6.96
CA PHE A 13 -24.44 13.55 5.59
C PHE A 13 -23.14 14.02 4.97
N GLY A 14 -22.97 13.72 3.67
CA GLY A 14 -21.89 14.24 2.85
C GLY A 14 -22.32 15.51 2.12
N GLN A 15 -21.48 16.53 2.11
CA GLN A 15 -21.73 17.77 1.37
C GLN A 15 -20.49 18.16 0.57
N ALA A 16 -20.59 18.15 -0.77
CA ALA A 16 -19.48 18.60 -1.61
C ALA A 16 -19.13 20.07 -1.36
N LEU A 17 -17.83 20.35 -1.32
CA LEU A 17 -17.32 21.71 -1.29
C LEU A 17 -17.55 22.41 -2.64
N LYS A 18 -17.45 23.74 -2.62
CA LYS A 18 -17.52 24.52 -3.85
C LYS A 18 -16.28 24.24 -4.72
N ARG A 19 -16.43 24.43 -6.02
CA ARG A 19 -15.39 24.10 -7.02
C ARG A 19 -14.06 24.83 -6.79
N ASP A 20 -14.09 26.05 -6.27
CA ASP A 20 -12.90 26.85 -5.91
C ASP A 20 -12.14 26.31 -4.68
N GLN A 21 -12.81 25.50 -3.85
CA GLN A 21 -12.22 24.78 -2.73
C GLN A 21 -11.78 23.36 -3.10
N CYS A 22 -11.90 22.99 -4.38
CA CYS A 22 -11.51 21.70 -4.94
C CYS A 22 -10.28 21.85 -5.83
N TYR A 23 -9.75 20.76 -6.39
CA TYR A 23 -8.64 20.82 -7.35
C TYR A 23 -9.17 20.55 -8.76
N ASP A 24 -8.81 21.39 -9.73
CA ASP A 24 -9.36 21.35 -11.08
C ASP A 24 -8.27 21.30 -12.14
N GLY A 25 -8.59 20.82 -13.34
CA GLY A 25 -7.65 20.72 -14.46
C GLY A 25 -6.65 19.57 -14.34
N ILE A 26 -6.95 18.53 -13.55
CA ILE A 26 -6.07 17.38 -13.34
C ILE A 26 -6.29 16.34 -14.45
N ARG A 27 -5.22 15.84 -15.05
CA ARG A 27 -5.28 14.75 -16.03
C ARG A 27 -5.23 13.39 -15.35
N VAL A 28 -6.34 12.97 -14.74
CA VAL A 28 -6.43 11.68 -14.04
C VAL A 28 -6.16 10.52 -15.01
N THR A 29 -5.46 9.48 -14.54
CA THR A 29 -5.09 8.33 -15.37
C THR A 29 -6.28 7.64 -16.06
N ARG A 30 -6.05 7.26 -17.31
CA ARG A 30 -6.98 6.49 -18.14
C ARG A 30 -6.78 4.99 -18.07
N THR A 31 -5.71 4.53 -17.43
CA THR A 31 -5.44 3.11 -17.20
C THR A 31 -6.68 2.44 -16.59
N SER A 32 -6.98 1.21 -17.00
CA SER A 32 -8.08 0.42 -16.44
C SER A 32 -7.51 -0.53 -15.40
N TRP A 33 -7.46 -0.07 -14.15
CA TRP A 33 -6.91 -0.81 -13.03
C TRP A 33 -7.77 -0.64 -11.77
N GLU A 34 -7.78 -1.62 -10.88
CA GLU A 34 -8.60 -1.62 -9.66
C GLU A 34 -7.85 -1.02 -8.46
N SER A 35 -7.39 0.24 -8.59
CA SER A 35 -6.84 1.05 -7.48
C SER A 35 -7.68 2.32 -7.30
N PRO A 36 -7.77 2.92 -6.10
CA PRO A 36 -8.49 4.17 -5.89
C PRO A 36 -7.95 5.38 -6.69
N TYR A 37 -6.72 5.32 -7.22
CA TYR A 37 -6.01 6.39 -7.98
C TYR A 37 -5.74 7.70 -7.22
N CYS A 38 -6.16 7.78 -5.97
CA CYS A 38 -6.04 8.96 -5.14
C CYS A 38 -5.67 8.51 -3.72
N ALA A 39 -4.60 9.08 -3.17
CA ALA A 39 -4.19 8.86 -1.80
C ALA A 39 -4.04 10.21 -1.11
N VAL A 40 -4.53 10.34 0.12
CA VAL A 40 -4.57 11.62 0.83
C VAL A 40 -4.11 11.43 2.27
N ASN A 41 -3.33 12.37 2.76
CA ASN A 41 -2.93 12.47 4.17
C ASN A 41 -3.15 13.91 4.66
N PRO A 42 -2.80 14.24 5.92
CA PRO A 42 -3.04 15.58 6.48
C PRO A 42 -2.28 16.74 5.80
N LYS A 43 -1.28 16.46 4.96
CA LYS A 43 -0.47 17.48 4.28
C LYS A 43 -0.75 17.58 2.78
N TYR A 44 -0.98 16.45 2.12
CA TYR A 44 -1.00 16.36 0.66
C TYR A 44 -2.14 15.49 0.12
N VAL A 45 -2.56 15.81 -1.09
CA VAL A 45 -3.35 14.94 -1.97
C VAL A 45 -2.44 14.47 -3.10
N ALA A 46 -2.39 13.15 -3.33
CA ALA A 46 -1.67 12.53 -4.43
C ALA A 46 -2.65 11.86 -5.40
N ILE A 47 -2.47 12.07 -6.70
CA ILE A 47 -3.39 11.61 -7.75
C ILE A 47 -2.58 11.01 -8.90
N ILE A 48 -2.90 9.78 -9.28
CA ILE A 48 -2.27 9.14 -10.44
C ILE A 48 -2.74 9.83 -11.73
N THR A 49 -1.79 10.27 -12.54
CA THR A 49 -2.04 11.07 -13.74
C THR A 49 -1.69 10.32 -15.01
N GLU A 50 -2.31 10.73 -16.11
CA GLU A 50 -1.94 10.28 -17.45
C GLU A 50 -0.56 10.85 -17.84
N ALA A 51 0.35 9.98 -18.27
CA ALA A 51 1.66 10.34 -18.78
C ALA A 51 1.79 9.89 -20.24
N ALA A 52 2.42 10.71 -21.09
CA ALA A 52 2.68 10.36 -22.49
C ALA A 52 3.75 9.26 -22.64
N GLY A 53 4.58 9.07 -21.60
CA GLY A 53 5.57 7.99 -21.50
C GLY A 53 5.97 7.79 -20.05
N GLY A 54 6.21 6.54 -19.65
CA GLY A 54 6.47 6.17 -18.26
C GLY A 54 5.22 6.22 -17.37
N GLY A 55 5.44 6.45 -16.07
CA GLY A 55 4.37 6.61 -15.09
C GLY A 55 4.60 7.82 -14.21
N SER A 56 3.52 8.50 -13.86
CA SER A 56 3.57 9.71 -13.05
C SER A 56 2.36 9.87 -12.14
N PHE A 57 2.55 10.66 -11.09
CA PHE A 57 1.47 11.11 -10.23
C PHE A 57 1.73 12.53 -9.75
N LEU A 58 0.64 13.23 -9.50
CA LEU A 58 0.60 14.58 -8.98
C LEU A 58 0.61 14.54 -7.46
N VAL A 59 1.30 15.48 -6.81
CA VAL A 59 1.24 15.70 -5.35
C VAL A 59 1.00 17.17 -5.09
N LEU A 60 -0.10 17.50 -4.43
CA LEU A 60 -0.46 18.88 -4.08
C LEU A 60 -0.59 19.05 -2.56
N PRO A 61 -0.02 20.10 -1.96
CA PRO A 61 -0.40 20.54 -0.62
C PRO A 61 -1.90 20.79 -0.54
N LEU A 62 -2.53 20.37 0.56
CA LEU A 62 -4.00 20.48 0.70
C LEU A 62 -4.51 21.92 0.53
N ALA A 63 -3.74 22.91 0.98
CA ALA A 63 -4.10 24.32 0.89
C ALA A 63 -4.08 24.90 -0.54
N LYS A 64 -3.46 24.23 -1.51
CA LYS A 64 -3.34 24.71 -2.91
C LYS A 64 -4.56 24.26 -3.75
N THR A 65 -5.75 24.73 -3.38
CA THR A 65 -6.99 24.48 -4.14
C THR A 65 -7.09 25.39 -5.38
N GLY A 66 -8.02 25.08 -6.27
CA GLY A 66 -8.26 25.79 -7.52
C GLY A 66 -7.73 25.04 -8.74
N ARG A 67 -7.54 25.78 -9.84
CA ARG A 67 -7.05 25.21 -11.09
C ARG A 67 -5.56 24.90 -11.00
N VAL A 68 -5.21 23.64 -11.21
CA VAL A 68 -3.82 23.18 -11.28
C VAL A 68 -3.22 23.63 -12.60
N ASN A 69 -2.03 24.24 -12.53
CA ASN A 69 -1.28 24.63 -13.72
C ASN A 69 -0.87 23.39 -14.52
N VAL A 70 -0.89 23.50 -15.85
CA VAL A 70 -0.51 22.39 -16.74
C VAL A 70 0.94 21.95 -16.52
N ASP A 71 1.81 22.90 -16.20
CA ASP A 71 3.25 22.67 -15.95
C ASP A 71 3.55 22.44 -14.46
N HIS A 72 2.53 22.10 -13.65
CA HIS A 72 2.76 21.81 -12.24
C HIS A 72 3.71 20.60 -12.12
N PRO A 73 4.74 20.68 -11.25
CA PRO A 73 5.70 19.60 -11.10
C PRO A 73 5.06 18.29 -10.62
N MET A 74 5.59 17.17 -11.08
CA MET A 74 5.05 15.84 -10.80
C MET A 74 6.13 14.89 -10.33
N VAL A 75 5.73 13.77 -9.73
CA VAL A 75 6.65 12.66 -9.47
C VAL A 75 6.73 11.81 -10.73
N VAL A 76 7.94 11.68 -11.29
CA VAL A 76 8.22 11.16 -12.63
C VAL A 76 9.53 10.34 -12.63
N GLY A 77 9.51 9.11 -12.11
CA GLY A 77 10.66 8.19 -12.24
C GLY A 77 10.29 6.74 -12.57
N HIS A 78 9.00 6.44 -12.75
CA HIS A 78 8.58 5.13 -13.23
C HIS A 78 8.68 5.03 -14.76
N LYS A 79 9.06 3.85 -15.23
CA LYS A 79 9.18 3.53 -16.67
C LYS A 79 7.89 2.95 -17.27
N GLY A 80 6.90 2.63 -16.44
CA GLY A 80 5.58 2.17 -16.84
C GLY A 80 4.49 2.85 -16.00
N ALA A 81 3.22 2.67 -16.37
CA ALA A 81 2.12 3.35 -15.68
C ALA A 81 2.12 3.07 -14.18
N VAL A 82 1.84 4.09 -13.37
CA VAL A 82 1.64 3.91 -11.93
C VAL A 82 0.26 3.29 -11.72
N LEU A 83 0.21 2.19 -10.99
CA LEU A 83 -1.00 1.41 -10.75
C LEU A 83 -1.60 1.67 -9.37
N ASP A 84 -0.77 1.95 -8.37
CA ASP A 84 -1.21 2.24 -7.01
C ASP A 84 -0.25 3.20 -6.29
N ILE A 85 -0.78 3.96 -5.33
CA ILE A 85 -0.02 4.90 -4.49
C ILE A 85 -0.54 4.86 -3.05
N ALA A 86 0.36 4.91 -2.07
CA ALA A 86 -0.01 4.86 -0.66
C ALA A 86 0.92 5.72 0.22
N TRP A 87 0.34 6.63 1.00
CA TRP A 87 1.08 7.41 1.99
C TRP A 87 1.52 6.54 3.16
N CYS A 88 2.74 6.78 3.65
CA CYS A 88 3.21 6.14 4.87
C CYS A 88 2.38 6.64 6.07
N PRO A 89 1.81 5.76 6.91
CA PRO A 89 0.99 6.16 8.05
C PRO A 89 1.82 6.92 9.11
N HIS A 90 3.12 6.63 9.18
CA HIS A 90 4.03 7.20 10.17
C HIS A 90 4.79 8.44 9.66
N ASN A 91 4.83 8.68 8.35
CA ASN A 91 5.50 9.86 7.77
C ASN A 91 4.67 10.50 6.65
N ASP A 92 4.13 11.68 6.93
CA ASP A 92 3.23 12.39 6.01
C ASP A 92 3.94 12.98 4.79
N ASP A 93 5.27 12.95 4.77
CA ASP A 93 6.09 13.39 3.64
C ASP A 93 6.61 12.20 2.81
N VAL A 94 6.24 10.95 3.14
CA VAL A 94 6.67 9.75 2.41
C VAL A 94 5.49 9.05 1.73
N ILE A 95 5.63 8.78 0.43
CA ILE A 95 4.66 8.04 -0.37
C ILE A 95 5.33 6.89 -1.12
N ALA A 96 4.66 5.74 -1.17
CA ALA A 96 5.03 4.60 -2.02
C ALA A 96 4.21 4.62 -3.32
N SER A 97 4.82 4.19 -4.42
CA SER A 97 4.14 3.97 -5.69
C SER A 97 4.51 2.63 -6.31
N ALA A 98 3.50 1.95 -6.88
CA ALA A 98 3.62 0.67 -7.57
C ALA A 98 3.34 0.88 -9.06
N SER A 99 4.07 0.16 -9.92
CA SER A 99 4.04 0.41 -11.36
C SER A 99 4.05 -0.86 -12.21
N GLU A 100 3.63 -0.69 -13.47
CA GLU A 100 3.82 -1.66 -14.55
C GLU A 100 5.28 -1.99 -14.85
N ASP A 101 6.23 -1.14 -14.43
CA ASP A 101 7.67 -1.42 -14.56
C ASP A 101 8.22 -2.45 -13.56
N CYS A 102 7.34 -3.13 -12.82
CA CYS A 102 7.65 -4.18 -11.83
C CYS A 102 8.38 -3.66 -10.57
N THR A 103 8.47 -2.35 -10.37
CA THR A 103 9.13 -1.76 -9.20
C THR A 103 8.13 -1.12 -8.23
N VAL A 104 8.54 -1.07 -6.96
CA VAL A 104 7.95 -0.18 -5.96
C VAL A 104 8.96 0.89 -5.63
N LYS A 105 8.55 2.16 -5.71
CA LYS A 105 9.41 3.31 -5.41
C LYS A 105 8.87 4.10 -4.22
N LEU A 106 9.78 4.56 -3.38
CA LEU A 106 9.47 5.41 -2.22
C LEU A 106 9.95 6.81 -2.51
N TRP A 107 9.12 7.81 -2.21
CA TRP A 107 9.38 9.20 -2.51
C TRP A 107 9.29 10.04 -1.26
N GLN A 108 10.31 10.87 -1.04
CA GLN A 108 10.30 11.89 -0.01
C GLN A 108 9.81 13.20 -0.65
N ILE A 109 8.64 13.66 -0.24
CA ILE A 109 8.05 14.91 -0.70
C ILE A 109 8.69 16.08 0.07
N PRO A 110 9.22 17.10 -0.62
CA PRO A 110 9.74 18.30 0.03
C PRO A 110 8.65 19.07 0.77
N GLU A 111 9.04 19.73 1.86
CA GLU A 111 8.14 20.61 2.60
C GLU A 111 7.55 21.70 1.68
N GLY A 112 6.23 21.89 1.75
CA GLY A 112 5.51 22.83 0.87
C GLY A 112 5.16 22.28 -0.53
N GLY A 113 5.49 21.01 -0.79
CA GLY A 113 5.20 20.30 -2.03
C GLY A 113 6.30 20.44 -3.08
N LEU A 114 6.02 19.93 -4.29
CA LEU A 114 6.98 19.89 -5.39
C LEU A 114 7.23 21.30 -5.98
N LYS A 115 8.51 21.62 -6.21
CA LYS A 115 8.96 22.82 -6.94
C LYS A 115 9.48 22.48 -8.34
N GLU A 116 9.98 21.27 -8.51
CA GLU A 116 10.45 20.69 -9.75
C GLU A 116 10.04 19.21 -9.79
N ASN A 117 10.14 18.61 -10.97
CA ASN A 117 9.79 17.22 -11.17
C ASN A 117 10.67 16.32 -10.31
N LEU A 118 10.06 15.45 -9.50
CA LEU A 118 10.80 14.50 -8.67
C LEU A 118 11.05 13.22 -9.47
N THR A 119 12.28 13.03 -9.95
CA THR A 119 12.66 11.90 -10.80
C THR A 119 13.33 10.76 -10.02
N GLU A 120 14.10 11.12 -8.99
CA GLU A 120 14.88 10.17 -8.19
C GLU A 120 14.11 9.71 -6.96
N PRO A 121 13.85 8.39 -6.80
CA PRO A 121 13.21 7.87 -5.60
C PRO A 121 14.20 7.81 -4.43
N ALA A 122 13.68 7.90 -3.22
CA ALA A 122 14.47 7.71 -2.01
C ALA A 122 14.86 6.22 -1.83
N VAL A 123 13.98 5.29 -2.19
CA VAL A 123 14.24 3.85 -2.22
C VAL A 123 13.63 3.27 -3.49
N ASP A 124 14.37 2.34 -4.11
CA ASP A 124 13.88 1.49 -5.20
C ASP A 124 13.82 0.05 -4.70
N LEU A 125 12.63 -0.56 -4.73
CA LEU A 125 12.39 -1.94 -4.31
C LEU A 125 12.13 -2.79 -5.55
N ILE A 126 13.06 -3.70 -5.82
CA ILE A 126 13.09 -4.49 -7.05
C ILE A 126 13.12 -5.96 -6.65
N SER A 127 12.00 -6.65 -6.85
CA SER A 127 11.90 -8.11 -6.67
C SER A 127 10.78 -8.72 -7.50
N HIS A 128 9.67 -8.00 -7.68
CA HIS A 128 8.60 -8.46 -8.56
C HIS A 128 9.08 -8.58 -10.01
N GLN A 129 8.59 -9.61 -10.70
CA GLN A 129 8.93 -9.91 -12.10
C GLN A 129 7.83 -9.51 -13.07
N ARG A 130 6.69 -9.04 -12.55
CA ARG A 130 5.57 -8.48 -13.30
C ARG A 130 5.09 -7.22 -12.59
N ARG A 131 4.17 -6.50 -13.23
CA ARG A 131 3.58 -5.27 -12.68
C ARG A 131 3.15 -5.44 -11.21
N VAL A 132 3.45 -4.44 -10.41
CA VAL A 132 3.07 -4.39 -9.00
C VAL A 132 1.67 -3.80 -8.89
N THR A 133 0.79 -4.49 -8.18
CA THR A 133 -0.66 -4.30 -8.27
C THR A 133 -1.31 -3.61 -7.08
N LEU A 134 -0.70 -3.72 -5.89
CA LEU A 134 -1.24 -3.21 -4.63
C LEU A 134 -0.10 -2.81 -3.68
N LEU A 135 -0.32 -1.75 -2.90
CA LEU A 135 0.54 -1.35 -1.79
C LEU A 135 -0.26 -1.21 -0.50
N VAL A 136 0.24 -1.80 0.59
CA VAL A 136 -0.36 -1.65 1.93
C VAL A 136 0.76 -1.44 2.96
N TRP A 137 0.80 -0.28 3.59
CA TRP A 137 1.73 -0.02 4.68
C TRP A 137 1.32 -0.77 5.95
N HIS A 138 2.29 -1.22 6.72
CA HIS A 138 2.03 -1.78 8.05
C HIS A 138 1.47 -0.70 8.98
N PRO A 139 0.42 -0.98 9.76
CA PRO A 139 -0.23 0.04 10.59
C PRO A 139 0.64 0.49 11.77
N THR A 140 1.48 -0.40 12.32
CA THR A 140 2.16 -0.18 13.61
C THR A 140 3.68 -0.21 13.56
N ALA A 141 4.27 -0.79 12.51
CA ALA A 141 5.70 -1.05 12.43
C ALA A 141 6.32 -0.04 11.46
N LEU A 142 7.36 0.64 11.91
CA LEU A 142 8.06 1.61 11.08
C LEU A 142 8.67 0.92 9.86
N ASN A 143 8.57 1.55 8.69
CA ASN A 143 9.25 1.12 7.46
C ASN A 143 8.87 -0.29 6.95
N VAL A 144 7.73 -0.85 7.37
CA VAL A 144 7.24 -2.13 6.83
C VAL A 144 6.15 -1.87 5.79
N LEU A 145 6.34 -2.41 4.58
CA LEU A 145 5.44 -2.26 3.45
C LEU A 145 5.12 -3.62 2.83
N LEU A 146 3.85 -3.88 2.54
CA LEU A 146 3.40 -5.02 1.75
C LEU A 146 3.18 -4.57 0.30
N SER A 147 3.70 -5.33 -0.65
CA SER A 147 3.35 -5.22 -2.06
C SER A 147 2.87 -6.56 -2.63
N THR A 148 2.02 -6.48 -3.65
CA THR A 148 1.64 -7.65 -4.44
C THR A 148 1.87 -7.42 -5.92
N GLY A 149 2.14 -8.47 -6.68
CA GLY A 149 2.38 -8.37 -8.12
C GLY A 149 1.53 -9.32 -8.95
N SER A 150 1.48 -9.08 -10.26
CA SER A 150 0.88 -10.02 -11.22
C SER A 150 1.72 -11.29 -11.44
N ASP A 151 2.86 -11.41 -10.74
CA ASP A 151 3.65 -12.62 -10.57
C ASP A 151 3.12 -13.51 -9.44
N ASN A 152 1.96 -13.15 -8.85
CA ASN A 152 1.29 -13.84 -7.76
C ASN A 152 2.13 -13.93 -6.48
N LEU A 153 3.03 -12.97 -6.27
CA LEU A 153 3.79 -12.86 -5.04
C LEU A 153 3.18 -11.81 -4.13
N VAL A 154 3.16 -12.11 -2.83
CA VAL A 154 3.06 -11.11 -1.75
C VAL A 154 4.45 -10.94 -1.16
N ILE A 155 4.92 -9.70 -1.06
CA ILE A 155 6.25 -9.40 -0.50
C ILE A 155 6.10 -8.41 0.65
N LEU A 156 6.69 -8.73 1.81
CA LEU A 156 6.92 -7.76 2.89
C LEU A 156 8.33 -7.21 2.80
N TRP A 157 8.41 -5.89 2.84
CA TRP A 157 9.65 -5.13 2.69
C TRP A 157 10.02 -4.44 4.00
N ASN A 158 11.32 -4.38 4.26
CA ASN A 158 11.88 -3.34 5.13
C ASN A 158 12.35 -2.19 4.22
N VAL A 159 11.58 -1.11 4.14
CA VAL A 159 11.92 0.01 3.25
C VAL A 159 13.12 0.82 3.76
N GLY A 160 13.49 0.68 5.05
CA GLY A 160 14.67 1.31 5.62
C GLY A 160 15.98 0.65 5.17
N THR A 161 15.95 -0.63 4.81
CA THR A 161 17.11 -1.36 4.28
C THR A 161 16.99 -1.64 2.77
N GLY A 162 15.77 -1.61 2.22
CA GLY A 162 15.46 -2.01 0.85
C GLY A 162 15.37 -3.54 0.67
N GLU A 163 15.33 -4.30 1.75
CA GLU A 163 15.32 -5.77 1.73
C GLU A 163 13.89 -6.32 1.61
N ALA A 164 13.70 -7.31 0.74
CA ALA A 164 12.51 -8.16 0.75
C ALA A 164 12.67 -9.21 1.85
N VAL A 165 11.93 -9.09 2.95
CA VAL A 165 12.13 -9.91 4.15
C VAL A 165 11.29 -11.20 4.11
N LEU A 166 10.06 -11.10 3.61
CA LEU A 166 9.17 -12.25 3.44
C LEU A 166 8.60 -12.26 2.02
N GLN A 167 8.52 -13.44 1.42
CA GLN A 167 7.86 -13.67 0.14
C GLN A 167 6.90 -14.84 0.28
N VAL A 168 5.66 -14.66 -0.17
CA VAL A 168 4.61 -15.67 -0.14
C VAL A 168 4.10 -15.87 -1.56
N ASP A 169 4.15 -17.12 -2.02
CA ASP A 169 3.61 -17.53 -3.32
C ASP A 169 2.10 -17.75 -3.21
N MET A 170 1.35 -17.16 -4.14
CA MET A 170 -0.11 -17.27 -4.21
C MET A 170 -0.54 -18.06 -5.44
N PRO A 171 -1.61 -18.86 -5.34
CA PRO A 171 -2.05 -19.72 -6.43
C PRO A 171 -2.55 -18.97 -7.68
N ASP A 172 -2.99 -17.71 -7.53
CA ASP A 172 -3.46 -16.86 -8.63
C ASP A 172 -3.31 -15.38 -8.23
N GLN A 173 -3.75 -14.48 -9.12
CA GLN A 173 -3.65 -13.04 -8.96
C GLN A 173 -4.35 -12.55 -7.69
N ILE A 174 -3.63 -11.75 -6.90
CA ILE A 174 -4.16 -11.07 -5.72
C ILE A 174 -4.93 -9.82 -6.15
N TYR A 175 -6.11 -9.61 -5.56
CA TYR A 175 -6.98 -8.46 -5.87
C TYR A 175 -6.99 -7.38 -4.80
N SER A 176 -6.83 -7.77 -3.53
CA SER A 176 -6.88 -6.85 -2.39
C SER A 176 -6.13 -7.45 -1.21
N GLY A 177 -5.72 -6.58 -0.30
CA GLY A 177 -4.96 -6.94 0.89
C GLY A 177 -5.16 -5.92 1.99
N SER A 178 -5.14 -6.37 3.25
CA SER A 178 -5.30 -5.49 4.41
C SER A 178 -4.62 -6.12 5.63
N PHE A 179 -3.96 -5.29 6.45
CA PHE A 179 -3.46 -5.70 7.77
C PHE A 179 -4.56 -5.58 8.81
N ASN A 180 -4.53 -6.46 9.82
CA ASN A 180 -5.32 -6.27 11.03
C ASN A 180 -4.80 -5.09 11.86
N PHE A 181 -5.50 -4.75 12.95
CA PHE A 181 -5.25 -3.50 13.68
C PHE A 181 -3.83 -3.39 14.26
N ASP A 182 -3.24 -4.49 14.74
CA ASP A 182 -1.86 -4.52 15.27
C ASP A 182 -0.80 -4.88 14.20
N GLY A 183 -1.24 -5.36 13.03
CA GLY A 183 -0.38 -5.81 11.93
C GLY A 183 0.23 -7.20 12.14
N SER A 184 -0.22 -7.98 13.12
CA SER A 184 0.22 -9.38 13.29
C SER A 184 -0.31 -10.32 12.20
N ARG A 185 -1.35 -9.91 11.48
CA ARG A 185 -2.00 -10.68 10.42
C ARG A 185 -2.30 -9.81 9.22
N PHE A 186 -2.35 -10.43 8.05
CA PHE A 186 -2.91 -9.80 6.85
C PHE A 186 -3.90 -10.74 6.17
N VAL A 187 -4.86 -10.16 5.46
CA VAL A 187 -5.86 -10.87 4.69
C VAL A 187 -5.69 -10.51 3.23
N CYS A 188 -5.86 -11.49 2.34
CA CYS A 188 -5.87 -11.27 0.90
C CYS A 188 -7.08 -11.91 0.23
N THR A 189 -7.59 -11.25 -0.81
CA THR A 189 -8.52 -11.85 -1.78
C THR A 189 -7.75 -12.26 -3.03
N CYS A 190 -8.07 -13.44 -3.56
CA CYS A 190 -7.39 -14.01 -4.71
C CYS A 190 -8.39 -14.36 -5.82
N LYS A 191 -7.92 -14.39 -7.07
CA LYS A 191 -8.71 -14.73 -8.26
C LYS A 191 -9.26 -16.15 -8.26
N ASP A 192 -8.65 -17.05 -7.47
CA ASP A 192 -9.17 -18.39 -7.18
C ASP A 192 -10.45 -18.39 -6.31
N LYS A 193 -10.94 -17.19 -5.95
CA LYS A 193 -12.15 -16.89 -5.16
C LYS A 193 -12.01 -17.22 -3.67
N ASN A 194 -10.79 -17.45 -3.19
CA ASN A 194 -10.54 -17.68 -1.78
C ASN A 194 -10.14 -16.39 -1.08
N LEU A 195 -10.60 -16.28 0.17
CA LEU A 195 -10.14 -15.32 1.16
C LEU A 195 -9.16 -16.06 2.08
N ARG A 196 -8.00 -15.47 2.34
CA ARG A 196 -6.95 -16.10 3.16
C ARG A 196 -6.42 -15.14 4.19
N VAL A 197 -6.30 -15.62 5.43
CA VAL A 197 -5.63 -14.92 6.53
C VAL A 197 -4.25 -15.53 6.72
N PHE A 198 -3.25 -14.67 6.79
CA PHE A 198 -1.85 -15.02 6.92
C PHE A 198 -1.25 -14.44 8.20
N ASP A 199 -0.30 -15.17 8.75
CA ASP A 199 0.62 -14.66 9.77
C ASP A 199 1.70 -13.79 9.10
N THR A 200 1.89 -12.55 9.57
CA THR A 200 2.80 -11.60 8.92
C THR A 200 4.27 -11.90 9.12
N HIS A 201 4.63 -12.69 10.14
CA HIS A 201 6.03 -13.03 10.45
C HIS A 201 6.50 -14.24 9.65
N THR A 202 5.62 -15.23 9.52
CA THR A 202 5.95 -16.53 8.92
C THR A 202 5.45 -16.71 7.50
N GLY A 203 4.48 -15.89 7.06
CA GLY A 203 3.82 -16.03 5.75
C GLY A 203 2.93 -17.25 5.63
N LYS A 204 2.65 -17.96 6.74
CA LYS A 204 1.79 -19.14 6.74
C LYS A 204 0.32 -18.73 6.65
N ILE A 205 -0.45 -19.49 5.89
CA ILE A 205 -1.91 -19.41 5.87
C ILE A 205 -2.43 -19.92 7.22
N LEU A 206 -3.10 -19.05 7.97
CA LEU A 206 -3.78 -19.39 9.22
C LEU A 206 -5.21 -19.86 8.97
N GLN A 207 -5.92 -19.21 8.06
CA GLN A 207 -7.27 -19.56 7.65
C GLN A 207 -7.45 -19.37 6.15
N GLU A 208 -8.29 -20.23 5.56
CA GLU A 208 -8.66 -20.18 4.15
C GLU A 208 -10.13 -20.54 3.99
N GLY A 209 -10.85 -19.73 3.23
CA GLY A 209 -12.28 -19.94 2.97
C GLY A 209 -12.71 -19.44 1.62
N LYS A 210 -13.87 -19.93 1.16
CA LYS A 210 -14.48 -19.46 -0.09
C LYS A 210 -15.09 -18.09 0.16
N GLY A 211 -14.58 -17.08 -0.53
CA GLY A 211 -15.12 -15.73 -0.50
C GLY A 211 -16.28 -15.57 -1.49
N HIS A 212 -16.28 -14.43 -2.20
CA HIS A 212 -17.27 -14.13 -3.23
C HIS A 212 -17.14 -15.05 -4.45
N LEU A 213 -18.25 -15.60 -4.94
CA LEU A 213 -18.24 -16.65 -5.97
C LEU A 213 -18.28 -16.12 -7.41
N GLY A 214 -18.49 -14.82 -7.59
CA GLY A 214 -18.47 -14.12 -8.88
C GLY A 214 -17.10 -14.15 -9.55
N ALA A 215 -17.07 -13.75 -10.83
CA ALA A 215 -15.85 -13.78 -11.64
C ALA A 215 -15.00 -12.50 -11.54
N LYS A 216 -15.54 -11.44 -10.92
CA LYS A 216 -14.91 -10.13 -10.83
C LYS A 216 -14.11 -9.97 -9.53
N PRO A 217 -13.17 -9.01 -9.47
CA PRO A 217 -12.33 -8.80 -8.29
C PRO A 217 -13.14 -8.52 -7.02
N ALA A 218 -12.68 -9.11 -5.91
CA ALA A 218 -13.18 -8.85 -4.57
C ALA A 218 -12.20 -7.99 -3.78
N GLN A 219 -12.71 -7.11 -2.93
CA GLN A 219 -11.91 -6.30 -1.98
C GLN A 219 -12.08 -6.83 -0.56
N CYS A 220 -11.11 -6.56 0.31
CA CYS A 220 -11.17 -6.91 1.73
C CYS A 220 -10.54 -5.83 2.59
N ALA A 221 -11.06 -5.67 3.81
CA ALA A 221 -10.50 -4.82 4.84
C ALA A 221 -10.67 -5.47 6.22
N TYR A 222 -9.65 -5.43 7.05
CA TYR A 222 -9.82 -5.75 8.47
C TYR A 222 -10.57 -4.65 9.20
N LEU A 223 -11.35 -5.06 10.17
CA LEU A 223 -12.02 -4.22 11.14
C LEU A 223 -11.23 -4.21 12.46
N LYS A 224 -11.47 -3.18 13.29
CA LYS A 224 -10.74 -3.00 14.56
C LYS A 224 -10.95 -4.16 15.53
N ASN A 225 -12.10 -4.84 15.46
CA ASN A 225 -12.45 -5.98 16.31
C ASN A 225 -11.91 -7.33 15.79
N GLY A 226 -11.05 -7.34 14.78
CA GLY A 226 -10.47 -8.56 14.20
C GLY A 226 -11.33 -9.22 13.11
N GLN A 227 -12.58 -8.77 12.92
CA GLN A 227 -13.41 -9.25 11.80
C GLN A 227 -12.89 -8.74 10.45
N ILE A 228 -13.29 -9.41 9.39
CA ILE A 228 -12.95 -9.01 8.02
C ILE A 228 -14.23 -8.60 7.30
N PHE A 229 -14.20 -7.45 6.65
CA PHE A 229 -15.25 -7.03 5.73
C PHE A 229 -14.75 -7.19 4.29
N SER A 230 -15.56 -7.79 3.43
CA SER A 230 -15.22 -7.95 2.01
C SER A 230 -16.36 -7.51 1.11
N THR A 231 -16.01 -7.01 -0.07
CA THR A 231 -16.94 -6.73 -1.15
C THR A 231 -16.55 -7.58 -2.35
N GLY A 232 -17.54 -7.99 -3.13
CA GLY A 232 -17.30 -8.78 -4.31
C GLY A 232 -18.59 -8.95 -5.09
N PHE A 233 -18.69 -10.08 -5.80
CA PHE A 233 -19.82 -10.34 -6.67
C PHE A 233 -20.41 -11.73 -6.42
N SER A 234 -21.73 -11.81 -6.52
CA SER A 234 -22.49 -13.06 -6.52
C SER A 234 -22.20 -13.87 -7.79
N LYS A 235 -22.63 -15.14 -7.82
CA LYS A 235 -22.60 -15.94 -9.07
C LYS A 235 -23.42 -15.31 -10.20
N MET A 236 -24.46 -14.55 -9.84
CA MET A 236 -25.33 -13.83 -10.76
C MET A 236 -24.81 -12.42 -11.08
N SER A 237 -23.58 -12.09 -10.66
CA SER A 237 -22.91 -10.81 -10.89
C SER A 237 -23.53 -9.60 -10.18
N GLU A 238 -24.26 -9.83 -9.08
CA GLU A 238 -24.68 -8.75 -8.17
C GLU A 238 -23.53 -8.39 -7.25
N ARG A 239 -23.36 -7.10 -6.93
CA ARG A 239 -22.40 -6.65 -5.92
C ARG A 239 -22.89 -7.06 -4.55
N GLN A 240 -22.02 -7.70 -3.79
CA GLN A 240 -22.28 -8.17 -2.44
C GLN A 240 -21.25 -7.61 -1.47
N TYR A 241 -21.65 -7.47 -0.21
CA TYR A 241 -20.70 -7.42 0.90
C TYR A 241 -20.87 -8.64 1.79
N ALA A 242 -19.80 -9.00 2.49
CA ALA A 242 -19.82 -10.05 3.49
C ALA A 242 -18.93 -9.66 4.69
N LEU A 243 -19.37 -10.07 5.88
CA LEU A 243 -18.64 -9.93 7.14
C LEU A 243 -18.18 -11.33 7.59
N TRP A 244 -16.93 -11.46 8.01
CA TRP A 244 -16.28 -12.74 8.32
C TRP A 244 -15.62 -12.68 9.70
N ASP A 245 -15.59 -13.83 10.38
CA ASP A 245 -14.72 -14.03 11.54
C ASP A 245 -13.32 -14.43 11.03
N GLU A 246 -12.26 -13.80 11.54
CA GLU A 246 -10.89 -14.16 11.14
C GLU A 246 -10.51 -15.59 11.52
N ASN A 247 -11.17 -16.17 12.52
CA ASN A 247 -10.85 -17.51 13.02
C ASN A 247 -11.67 -18.62 12.32
N ASP A 248 -12.72 -18.26 11.58
CA ASP A 248 -13.53 -19.18 10.79
C ASP A 248 -13.98 -18.52 9.48
N LEU A 249 -13.26 -18.84 8.40
CA LEU A 249 -13.61 -18.41 7.05
C LEU A 249 -14.51 -19.40 6.29
N SER A 250 -14.97 -20.47 6.94
CA SER A 250 -15.81 -21.47 6.28
C SER A 250 -17.19 -20.93 5.91
N SER A 251 -17.69 -19.95 6.69
CA SER A 251 -18.95 -19.26 6.41
C SER A 251 -18.88 -17.79 6.84
N ALA A 252 -19.51 -16.91 6.06
CA ALA A 252 -19.66 -15.51 6.43
C ALA A 252 -20.70 -15.36 7.55
N ILE A 253 -20.44 -14.41 8.46
CA ILE A 253 -21.38 -13.99 9.51
C ILE A 253 -22.64 -13.39 8.87
N VAL A 254 -22.44 -12.53 7.87
CA VAL A 254 -23.50 -11.91 7.06
C VAL A 254 -23.01 -11.77 5.63
N THR A 255 -23.91 -12.01 4.68
CA THR A 255 -23.72 -11.71 3.25
C THR A 255 -24.99 -11.06 2.72
N GLU A 256 -24.86 -9.90 2.08
CA GLU A 256 -26.01 -9.15 1.57
C GLU A 256 -25.73 -8.61 0.17
N ASP A 257 -26.76 -8.63 -0.68
CA ASP A 257 -26.77 -8.04 -2.01
C ASP A 257 -26.96 -6.52 -1.94
N ILE A 258 -26.22 -5.79 -2.77
CA ILE A 258 -26.24 -4.33 -2.80
C ILE A 258 -26.98 -3.83 -4.03
N ASP A 259 -26.49 -4.19 -5.23
CA ASP A 259 -27.09 -3.86 -6.53
C ASP A 259 -26.42 -4.68 -7.65
N SER A 260 -26.88 -4.53 -8.89
CA SER A 260 -26.36 -5.26 -10.07
C SER A 260 -25.33 -4.47 -10.89
N SER A 261 -24.66 -3.47 -10.30
CA SER A 261 -23.69 -2.63 -11.03
C SER A 261 -22.37 -3.37 -11.27
N ASN A 262 -21.57 -2.86 -12.21
CA ASN A 262 -20.38 -3.58 -12.67
C ASN A 262 -19.08 -3.22 -11.95
N GLY A 263 -18.97 -2.04 -11.35
CA GLY A 263 -17.73 -1.53 -10.77
C GLY A 263 -17.35 -2.21 -9.46
N VAL A 264 -16.06 -2.53 -9.29
CA VAL A 264 -15.50 -3.03 -8.03
C VAL A 264 -15.71 -1.98 -6.95
N MET A 265 -16.15 -2.42 -5.78
CA MET A 265 -16.50 -1.53 -4.67
C MET A 265 -15.35 -1.45 -3.69
N PHE A 266 -14.70 -0.28 -3.62
CA PHE A 266 -13.64 -0.02 -2.66
C PHE A 266 -14.22 0.14 -1.26
N ILE A 267 -13.49 -0.36 -0.27
CA ILE A 267 -13.86 -0.33 1.15
C ILE A 267 -13.00 0.73 1.83
N PHE A 268 -13.64 1.72 2.45
CA PHE A 268 -12.97 2.68 3.32
C PHE A 268 -13.54 2.54 4.72
N TYR A 269 -12.73 2.02 5.64
CA TYR A 269 -13.14 1.75 7.00
C TYR A 269 -12.61 2.82 7.96
N ASP A 270 -13.53 3.38 8.73
CA ASP A 270 -13.24 4.24 9.87
C ASP A 270 -13.29 3.41 11.15
N ALA A 271 -12.10 3.10 11.68
CA ALA A 271 -11.92 2.28 12.87
C ALA A 271 -12.41 2.93 14.18
N ASP A 272 -12.54 4.26 14.21
CA ASP A 272 -12.94 4.99 15.41
C ASP A 272 -14.46 5.10 15.50
N ALA A 273 -15.11 5.28 14.34
CA ALA A 273 -16.56 5.35 14.24
C ALA A 273 -17.21 3.97 14.02
N SER A 274 -16.42 2.95 13.67
CA SER A 274 -16.91 1.67 13.12
C SER A 274 -17.83 1.86 11.92
N VAL A 275 -17.50 2.80 11.04
CA VAL A 275 -18.27 3.11 9.83
C VAL A 275 -17.49 2.66 8.60
N ILE A 276 -18.17 1.94 7.71
CA ILE A 276 -17.64 1.52 6.41
C ILE A 276 -18.30 2.35 5.33
N TYR A 277 -17.48 2.90 4.44
CA TYR A 277 -17.92 3.58 3.22
C TYR A 277 -17.56 2.74 2.00
N LEU A 278 -18.52 2.58 1.11
CA LEU A 278 -18.44 1.80 -0.10
C LEU A 278 -18.62 2.70 -1.32
N ALA A 279 -17.62 2.68 -2.21
CA ALA A 279 -17.65 3.49 -3.42
C ALA A 279 -16.99 2.72 -4.58
N GLY A 280 -17.69 2.60 -5.71
CA GLY A 280 -17.18 1.91 -6.90
C GLY A 280 -16.80 2.87 -8.03
N LYS A 281 -15.80 2.51 -8.84
CA LYS A 281 -15.52 3.26 -10.08
C LYS A 281 -16.71 3.20 -11.02
N GLY A 282 -17.06 4.34 -11.60
CA GLY A 282 -18.25 4.49 -12.45
C GLY A 282 -19.53 4.80 -11.67
N ASP A 283 -19.55 4.65 -10.34
CA ASP A 283 -20.71 5.01 -9.53
C ASP A 283 -20.76 6.52 -9.27
N SER A 284 -21.96 7.05 -9.08
CA SER A 284 -22.18 8.41 -8.58
C SER A 284 -22.55 8.42 -7.08
N LEU A 285 -22.44 7.27 -6.41
CA LEU A 285 -22.91 7.04 -5.05
C LEU A 285 -21.75 6.63 -4.13
N ILE A 286 -21.82 7.09 -2.88
CA ILE A 286 -21.03 6.55 -1.76
C ILE A 286 -22.02 6.04 -0.73
N ARG A 287 -22.08 4.73 -0.50
CA ARG A 287 -22.93 4.12 0.53
C ARG A 287 -22.15 3.95 1.81
N TYR A 288 -22.80 4.08 2.96
CA TYR A 288 -22.12 3.88 4.23
C TYR A 288 -22.96 3.14 5.26
N TYR A 289 -22.26 2.35 6.06
CA TYR A 289 -22.79 1.36 6.97
C TYR A 289 -22.09 1.49 8.31
N GLU A 290 -22.78 1.23 9.40
CA GLU A 290 -22.19 1.10 10.73
C GLU A 290 -22.07 -0.38 11.07
N VAL A 291 -20.90 -0.80 11.54
CA VAL A 291 -20.65 -2.16 12.00
C VAL A 291 -20.71 -2.20 13.52
N THR A 292 -21.46 -3.17 14.04
CA THR A 292 -21.67 -3.39 15.47
C THR A 292 -21.68 -4.87 15.79
N ASP A 293 -21.55 -5.22 17.06
CA ASP A 293 -21.66 -6.61 17.53
C ASP A 293 -23.12 -7.10 17.64
N GLU A 294 -24.11 -6.23 17.36
CA GLU A 294 -25.53 -6.57 17.37
C GLU A 294 -26.04 -6.91 15.97
N ALA A 295 -26.73 -8.05 15.82
CA ALA A 295 -27.40 -8.46 14.58
C ALA A 295 -28.32 -7.33 14.03
N PRO A 296 -28.34 -7.07 12.71
CA PRO A 296 -27.67 -7.80 11.62
C PRO A 296 -26.18 -7.46 11.42
N PHE A 297 -25.48 -6.93 12.42
CA PHE A 297 -24.05 -6.60 12.48
C PHE A 297 -23.63 -5.44 11.57
N VAL A 298 -24.05 -5.45 10.32
CA VAL A 298 -23.82 -4.38 9.35
C VAL A 298 -25.13 -3.63 9.12
N HIS A 299 -25.15 -2.36 9.50
CA HIS A 299 -26.36 -1.54 9.48
C HIS A 299 -26.23 -0.41 8.48
N TYR A 300 -27.06 -0.43 7.45
CA TYR A 300 -27.11 0.66 6.47
C TYR A 300 -27.50 1.98 7.14
N LEU A 301 -26.69 3.03 6.94
CA LEU A 301 -26.96 4.36 7.45
C LEU A 301 -27.70 5.20 6.40
N ALA A 302 -27.00 5.49 5.30
CA ALA A 302 -27.49 6.28 4.19
C ALA A 302 -26.52 6.18 2.99
N LEU A 303 -26.82 6.93 1.94
CA LEU A 303 -25.95 7.12 0.77
C LEU A 303 -25.76 8.60 0.50
N TYR A 304 -24.60 8.95 -0.01
CA TYR A 304 -24.33 10.22 -0.65
C TYR A 304 -24.47 10.03 -2.16
N GLN A 305 -25.19 10.94 -2.80
CA GLN A 305 -25.40 10.94 -4.24
C GLN A 305 -24.83 12.21 -4.85
N SER A 306 -24.15 12.05 -5.98
CA SER A 306 -23.58 13.13 -6.78
C SER A 306 -24.08 13.07 -8.22
N SER A 307 -23.84 14.13 -8.98
CA SER A 307 -24.34 14.26 -10.36
C SER A 307 -23.49 13.52 -11.40
N ALA A 308 -22.25 13.15 -11.07
CA ALA A 308 -21.30 12.58 -12.02
C ALA A 308 -20.62 11.33 -11.45
N PRO A 309 -20.24 10.37 -12.30
CA PRO A 309 -19.57 9.14 -11.87
C PRO A 309 -18.13 9.41 -11.40
N GLN A 310 -17.67 8.66 -10.40
CA GLN A 310 -16.29 8.72 -9.93
C GLN A 310 -15.35 7.90 -10.82
N ARG A 311 -14.20 8.48 -11.16
CA ARG A 311 -13.08 7.82 -11.84
C ARG A 311 -12.09 7.19 -10.87
N GLY A 312 -12.00 7.77 -9.69
CA GLY A 312 -11.14 7.39 -8.58
C GLY A 312 -11.62 8.11 -7.33
N ILE A 313 -11.08 7.73 -6.19
CA ILE A 313 -11.55 8.23 -4.90
C ILE A 313 -10.42 8.14 -3.88
N GLY A 314 -10.20 9.22 -3.13
CA GLY A 314 -9.27 9.26 -2.01
C GLY A 314 -10.03 9.39 -0.70
N PHE A 315 -9.44 8.93 0.39
CA PHE A 315 -10.01 9.00 1.73
C PHE A 315 -9.01 9.61 2.69
N MET A 316 -9.44 10.63 3.42
CA MET A 316 -8.60 11.35 4.39
C MET A 316 -8.44 10.54 5.68
N THR A 317 -7.20 10.44 6.17
CA THR A 317 -6.90 9.89 7.50
C THR A 317 -7.50 10.76 8.61
N LYS A 318 -7.84 10.17 9.75
CA LYS A 318 -8.44 10.87 10.90
C LYS A 318 -7.73 12.16 11.33
N ARG A 319 -6.41 12.16 11.29
CA ARG A 319 -5.54 13.30 11.64
C ARG A 319 -5.76 14.55 10.78
N GLY A 320 -6.33 14.42 9.58
CA GLY A 320 -6.56 15.53 8.64
C GLY A 320 -8.01 16.05 8.60
N LEU A 321 -8.88 15.54 9.47
CA LEU A 321 -10.28 15.96 9.55
C LEU A 321 -10.46 17.20 10.42
N ASN A 322 -11.52 17.96 10.14
CA ASN A 322 -11.90 19.13 10.93
C ASN A 322 -12.84 18.72 12.07
N VAL A 323 -12.25 18.43 13.24
CA VAL A 323 -12.98 18.04 14.45
C VAL A 323 -13.95 19.10 14.96
N ASN A 324 -13.65 20.39 14.75
CA ASN A 324 -14.50 21.49 15.18
C ASN A 324 -15.83 21.54 14.41
N ASN A 325 -15.84 21.02 13.19
CA ASN A 325 -17.04 20.94 12.35
C ASN A 325 -17.78 19.61 12.48
N ASN A 326 -17.36 18.72 13.39
CA ASN A 326 -17.90 17.35 13.50
C ASN A 326 -17.75 16.53 12.21
N GLU A 327 -16.69 16.80 11.44
CA GLU A 327 -16.34 16.02 10.26
C GLU A 327 -15.72 14.68 10.67
N ILE A 328 -16.34 13.56 10.25
CA ILE A 328 -15.89 12.21 10.61
C ILE A 328 -15.16 11.49 9.48
N ALA A 329 -15.34 11.95 8.24
CA ALA A 329 -14.68 11.44 7.05
C ALA A 329 -14.60 12.54 5.98
N ARG A 330 -13.61 12.48 5.10
CA ARG A 330 -13.50 13.37 3.94
C ARG A 330 -13.05 12.58 2.72
N PHE A 331 -13.83 12.66 1.65
CA PHE A 331 -13.52 12.02 0.37
C PHE A 331 -12.97 13.01 -0.64
N TYR A 332 -12.05 12.54 -1.47
CA TYR A 332 -11.45 13.26 -2.59
C TYR A 332 -11.83 12.52 -3.87
N LYS A 333 -12.99 12.85 -4.41
CA LYS A 333 -13.60 12.16 -5.54
C LYS A 333 -13.06 12.70 -6.85
N LEU A 334 -12.45 11.82 -7.64
CA LEU A 334 -11.93 12.16 -8.96
C LEU A 334 -13.03 12.00 -10.01
N HIS A 335 -13.21 13.01 -10.85
CA HIS A 335 -14.14 13.00 -11.99
C HIS A 335 -13.38 12.85 -13.31
N ASN A 336 -14.06 12.34 -14.34
CA ASN A 336 -13.50 12.26 -15.70
C ASN A 336 -13.17 13.63 -16.31
N THR A 337 -13.78 14.70 -15.80
CA THR A 337 -13.55 16.08 -16.24
C THR A 337 -12.23 16.67 -15.73
N GLY A 338 -11.52 15.96 -14.85
CA GLY A 338 -10.30 16.44 -14.21
C GLY A 338 -10.52 17.24 -12.92
N LEU A 339 -11.75 17.24 -12.40
CA LEU A 339 -12.09 17.77 -11.08
C LEU A 339 -11.81 16.70 -10.00
N CYS A 340 -11.06 17.06 -8.98
CA CYS A 340 -10.99 16.36 -7.70
C CYS A 340 -11.89 17.09 -6.70
N GLU A 341 -13.12 16.60 -6.55
CA GLU A 341 -14.17 17.15 -5.70
C GLU A 341 -14.01 16.67 -4.26
N ILE A 342 -14.00 17.60 -3.31
CA ILE A 342 -13.84 17.29 -1.88
C ILE A 342 -15.22 17.18 -1.22
N ILE A 343 -15.46 16.08 -0.51
CA ILE A 343 -16.75 15.76 0.12
C ILE A 343 -16.53 15.42 1.60
N PRO A 344 -16.63 16.41 2.50
CA PRO A 344 -16.75 16.21 3.94
C PRO A 344 -18.04 15.47 4.32
N PHE A 345 -17.93 14.52 5.23
CA PHE A 345 -19.03 13.84 5.89
C PHE A 345 -19.11 14.30 7.34
N THR A 346 -20.27 14.84 7.72
CA THR A 346 -20.45 15.55 8.99
C THR A 346 -21.54 14.90 9.82
N VAL A 347 -21.32 14.79 11.13
CA VAL A 347 -22.37 14.46 12.10
C VAL A 347 -23.02 15.77 12.56
N PRO A 348 -24.32 16.00 12.32
CA PRO A 348 -24.98 17.24 12.72
C PRO A 348 -25.13 17.31 14.25
N ARG A 349 -24.24 18.06 14.92
CA ARG A 349 -24.34 18.39 16.35
C ARG A 349 -24.43 19.91 16.51
N LYS A 350 -25.20 20.36 17.49
CA LYS A 350 -25.35 21.78 17.88
C LYS A 350 -24.45 22.11 19.07
N SER A 351 -23.16 21.82 18.95
CA SER A 351 -22.18 22.06 20.01
C SER A 351 -20.87 22.53 19.39
N GLU A 352 -20.28 23.55 19.99
CA GLU A 352 -18.93 24.04 19.67
C GLU A 352 -17.86 23.34 20.52
N LEU A 353 -18.28 22.57 21.54
CA LEU A 353 -17.38 21.75 22.34
C LEU A 353 -16.91 20.54 21.55
N PHE A 354 -15.66 20.11 21.81
CA PHE A 354 -15.12 18.86 21.30
C PHE A 354 -16.03 17.67 21.66
N GLN A 355 -16.28 16.80 20.70
CA GLN A 355 -17.18 15.65 20.84
C GLN A 355 -16.35 14.37 21.10
N ASP A 356 -16.04 14.09 22.36
CA ASP A 356 -15.25 12.91 22.76
C ASP A 356 -15.89 11.59 22.28
N ASP A 357 -17.22 11.54 22.13
CA ASP A 357 -17.92 10.36 21.63
C ASP A 357 -17.71 10.12 20.13
N LEU A 358 -17.47 11.17 19.34
CA LEU A 358 -17.20 11.05 17.89
C LEU A 358 -15.73 10.82 17.58
N TYR A 359 -14.85 11.29 18.47
CA TYR A 359 -13.41 11.28 18.29
C TYR A 359 -12.72 10.61 19.49
N PRO A 360 -12.85 9.27 19.64
CA PRO A 360 -11.99 8.54 20.55
C PRO A 360 -10.53 8.66 20.12
N ASP A 361 -9.61 8.25 20.98
CA ASP A 361 -8.18 8.26 20.65
C ASP A 361 -7.92 7.42 19.40
N THR A 362 -7.25 8.03 18.42
CA THR A 362 -7.05 7.49 17.07
C THR A 362 -5.59 7.12 16.84
N ALA A 363 -5.31 6.32 15.80
CA ALA A 363 -3.94 5.96 15.45
C ALA A 363 -3.09 7.21 15.13
N SER A 364 -1.97 7.32 15.83
CA SER A 364 -0.99 8.39 15.70
C SER A 364 -0.11 8.21 14.45
N ASP A 365 0.72 9.21 14.18
CA ASP A 365 1.79 9.12 13.19
C ASP A 365 3.10 8.52 13.74
N VAL A 366 3.10 8.12 15.01
CA VAL A 366 4.24 7.46 15.66
C VAL A 366 4.10 5.95 15.52
N PRO A 367 5.12 5.24 15.00
CA PRO A 367 5.11 3.78 14.96
C PRO A 367 5.19 3.21 16.38
N ALA A 368 4.50 2.09 16.63
CA ALA A 368 4.55 1.40 17.91
C ALA A 368 5.84 0.58 18.07
N ILE A 369 6.36 0.03 16.98
CA ILE A 369 7.57 -0.81 16.96
C ILE A 369 8.46 -0.47 15.76
N SER A 370 9.74 -0.78 15.91
CA SER A 370 10.72 -0.68 14.81
C SER A 370 10.54 -1.84 13.81
N ALA A 371 11.08 -1.68 12.59
CA ALA A 371 11.13 -2.77 11.61
C ALA A 371 11.87 -4.00 12.15
N ASP A 372 13.01 -3.79 12.82
CA ASP A 372 13.84 -4.88 13.35
C ASP A 372 13.12 -5.64 14.47
N ASP A 373 12.41 -4.91 15.35
CA ASP A 373 11.57 -5.52 16.38
C ASP A 373 10.42 -6.33 15.76
N PHE A 374 9.74 -5.77 14.76
CA PHE A 374 8.69 -6.46 14.04
C PHE A 374 9.20 -7.77 13.43
N PHE A 375 10.27 -7.73 12.62
CA PHE A 375 10.83 -8.93 12.00
C PHE A 375 11.48 -9.90 12.98
N SER A 376 11.73 -9.48 14.24
CA SER A 376 12.09 -10.39 15.33
C SER A 376 10.91 -11.16 15.94
N GLY A 377 9.68 -10.90 15.46
CA GLY A 377 8.45 -11.55 15.89
C GLY A 377 7.63 -10.78 16.92
N LYS A 378 7.92 -9.49 17.15
CA LYS A 378 7.14 -8.65 18.08
C LYS A 378 5.95 -8.01 17.39
N ASN A 379 4.84 -7.91 18.12
CA ASN A 379 3.63 -7.19 17.71
C ASN A 379 3.29 -6.12 18.76
N ALA A 380 2.69 -5.02 18.32
CA ALA A 380 2.18 -3.99 19.20
C ALA A 380 0.98 -3.30 18.56
N GLU A 381 0.02 -2.88 19.37
CA GLU A 381 -1.09 -2.06 18.92
C GLU A 381 -0.62 -0.65 18.52
N PRO A 382 -1.35 0.06 17.62
CA PRO A 382 -1.00 1.42 17.24
C PRO A 382 -0.94 2.36 18.44
N VAL A 383 0.05 3.27 18.45
CA VAL A 383 0.09 4.35 19.43
C VAL A 383 -1.10 5.28 19.19
N LEU A 384 -1.95 5.46 20.19
CA LEU A 384 -3.15 6.28 20.07
C LEU A 384 -2.90 7.73 20.53
N VAL A 385 -3.56 8.68 19.88
CA VAL A 385 -3.50 10.12 20.19
C VAL A 385 -4.90 10.73 20.18
N SER A 386 -5.14 11.67 21.09
CA SER A 386 -6.39 12.44 21.13
C SER A 386 -6.35 13.58 20.11
N LEU A 387 -7.47 13.82 19.42
CA LEU A 387 -7.60 14.93 18.45
C LEU A 387 -8.15 16.22 19.07
N LYS A 388 -8.34 16.27 20.40
CA LYS A 388 -9.01 17.37 21.10
C LYS A 388 -8.36 18.74 20.88
N ASP A 389 -7.04 18.79 20.95
CA ASP A 389 -6.27 20.04 20.80
C ASP A 389 -5.79 20.26 19.35
N GLY A 390 -6.36 19.52 18.41
CA GLY A 390 -5.86 19.41 17.05
C GLY A 390 -4.67 18.45 16.94
N PHE A 391 -4.33 18.06 15.72
CA PHE A 391 -3.20 17.17 15.47
C PHE A 391 -1.92 17.97 15.24
N THR A 392 -0.91 17.73 16.07
CA THR A 392 0.45 18.25 15.86
C THR A 392 1.34 17.12 15.36
N PRO A 393 1.90 17.20 14.13
CA PRO A 393 2.80 16.18 13.62
C PRO A 393 4.03 16.01 14.52
N SER A 394 4.46 14.77 14.74
CA SER A 394 5.73 14.51 15.42
C SER A 394 6.92 15.02 14.59
N GLN A 395 8.04 15.39 15.22
CA GLN A 395 9.27 15.73 14.48
C GLN A 395 9.81 14.46 13.83
N LYS A 396 9.88 14.44 12.49
CA LYS A 396 10.20 13.22 11.73
C LYS A 396 11.61 13.23 11.18
N GLU A 397 12.27 12.09 11.28
CA GLU A 397 13.51 11.85 10.57
C GLU A 397 13.24 11.64 9.08
N GLN A 398 14.12 12.17 8.23
CA GLN A 398 14.09 11.89 6.80
C GLN A 398 14.27 10.39 6.58
N LEU A 399 13.62 9.83 5.55
CA LEU A 399 13.81 8.43 5.16
C LEU A 399 15.29 8.18 4.85
N LYS A 400 16.03 7.59 5.79
CA LYS A 400 17.43 7.20 5.62
C LYS A 400 17.50 5.72 5.31
N VAL A 401 17.94 5.42 4.09
CA VAL A 401 18.14 4.04 3.65
C VAL A 401 19.52 3.59 4.09
N VAL A 402 19.59 2.69 5.07
CA VAL A 402 20.85 2.06 5.46
C VAL A 402 20.89 0.70 4.80
N ARG A 403 21.40 0.65 3.56
CA ARG A 403 21.73 -0.63 2.93
C ARG A 403 22.85 -1.26 3.76
N LYS A 404 22.66 -2.48 4.25
CA LYS A 404 23.74 -3.26 4.85
C LYS A 404 24.82 -3.39 3.77
N SER A 405 25.97 -2.74 3.98
CA SER A 405 27.05 -2.76 3.00
C SER A 405 27.45 -4.21 2.74
N ASN A 406 27.31 -4.64 1.48
CA ASN A 406 27.91 -5.89 1.05
C ASN A 406 29.42 -5.74 1.25
N ILE A 407 30.07 -6.77 1.82
CA ILE A 407 31.53 -6.77 2.09
C ILE A 407 32.35 -6.55 0.80
N LEU A 408 31.72 -6.71 -0.37
CA LEU A 408 32.28 -6.43 -1.70
C LEU A 408 32.39 -4.94 -2.06
N ASP A 409 31.62 -4.04 -1.44
CA ASP A 409 31.66 -2.59 -1.71
C ASP A 409 32.84 -1.88 -1.02
N LYS A 410 33.61 -2.61 -0.19
CA LYS A 410 34.84 -2.13 0.47
C LYS A 410 36.12 -2.53 -0.26
N MET A 411 36.08 -2.82 -1.57
CA MET A 411 37.30 -2.88 -2.36
C MET A 411 37.64 -1.49 -2.90
N PRO A 412 38.72 -0.83 -2.44
CA PRO A 412 39.14 0.42 -3.03
C PRO A 412 39.50 0.20 -4.50
N ALA A 413 39.00 1.08 -5.37
CA ALA A 413 39.40 1.16 -6.76
C ALA A 413 40.93 1.31 -6.84
N LYS A 414 41.57 0.54 -7.73
CA LYS A 414 42.99 0.70 -8.05
C LYS A 414 43.22 2.06 -8.69
N THR A 415 43.63 3.04 -7.89
CA THR A 415 44.19 4.30 -8.39
C THR A 415 45.70 4.16 -8.59
N ALA A 416 46.19 4.86 -9.59
CA ALA A 416 47.50 4.77 -10.19
C ALA A 416 48.69 5.04 -9.25
N GLN A 417 49.83 4.53 -9.68
CA GLN A 417 51.17 4.67 -9.10
C GLN A 417 51.52 6.12 -8.74
N GLN A 418 51.93 6.35 -7.49
CA GLN A 418 52.90 7.38 -7.11
C GLN A 418 53.78 6.88 -5.97
N GLN A 419 55.09 7.12 -6.11
CA GLN A 419 56.19 6.73 -5.23
C GLN A 419 56.22 7.53 -3.90
N PRO A 420 56.97 7.04 -2.89
CA PRO A 420 56.68 7.28 -1.48
C PRO A 420 57.35 8.54 -0.93
N SER A 421 56.73 9.14 0.09
CA SER A 421 57.46 9.95 1.08
C SER A 421 57.10 9.48 2.49
N ASN A 422 58.15 9.31 3.29
CA ASN A 422 58.13 8.87 4.68
C ASN A 422 57.40 9.90 5.56
N ASN A 423 56.48 9.43 6.40
CA ASN A 423 56.55 9.66 7.85
C ASN A 423 55.58 8.72 8.58
N ALA A 424 56.09 8.07 9.60
CA ALA A 424 55.41 7.09 10.42
C ALA A 424 54.59 7.76 11.53
N GLU A 425 53.36 7.32 11.72
CA GLU A 425 52.70 7.26 13.03
C GLU A 425 51.88 5.97 13.09
N ALA A 426 52.26 5.09 14.01
CA ALA A 426 51.68 3.77 14.19
C ALA A 426 50.36 3.88 14.96
N ALA A 427 49.23 3.72 14.26
CA ALA A 427 47.93 3.45 14.87
C ALA A 427 47.66 1.94 14.81
N ALA A 428 47.46 1.33 15.98
CA ALA A 428 47.24 -0.10 16.16
C ALA A 428 45.96 -0.57 15.44
N ALA A 429 46.09 -1.63 14.65
CA ALA A 429 44.97 -2.30 13.99
C ALA A 429 44.07 -3.00 15.04
N PRO A 430 42.74 -2.98 14.89
CA PRO A 430 41.84 -3.68 15.79
C PRO A 430 42.06 -5.20 15.69
N ALA A 431 42.18 -5.85 16.85
CA ALA A 431 42.40 -7.29 16.94
C ALA A 431 41.20 -8.06 16.36
N LEU A 432 41.49 -8.99 15.43
CA LEU A 432 40.52 -9.91 14.86
C LEU A 432 39.97 -10.88 15.94
N PRO A 433 38.69 -11.30 15.86
CA PRO A 433 38.10 -12.22 16.83
C PRO A 433 38.86 -13.56 16.90
N PRO A 434 38.94 -14.21 18.07
CA PRO A 434 39.64 -15.49 18.22
C PRO A 434 39.03 -16.55 17.29
N GLY A 435 39.86 -17.14 16.42
CA GLY A 435 39.44 -18.17 15.46
C GLY A 435 39.02 -17.66 14.07
N PHE A 436 39.07 -16.34 13.82
CA PHE A 436 38.86 -15.81 12.48
C PHE A 436 40.15 -15.90 11.66
N ASP A 437 40.23 -16.85 10.73
CA ASP A 437 41.33 -16.99 9.76
C ASP A 437 40.92 -16.38 8.40
N PRO A 438 41.32 -15.13 8.11
CA PRO A 438 40.96 -14.46 6.86
C PRO A 438 41.63 -15.11 5.64
N GLN A 439 42.77 -15.76 5.82
CA GLN A 439 43.53 -16.36 4.73
C GLN A 439 42.89 -17.67 4.28
N GLY A 440 42.44 -18.51 5.23
CA GLY A 440 41.67 -19.72 4.94
C GLY A 440 40.38 -19.43 4.16
N ILE A 441 39.62 -18.40 4.59
CA ILE A 441 38.38 -17.99 3.90
C ILE A 441 38.66 -17.50 2.47
N LEU A 442 39.74 -16.73 2.27
CA LEU A 442 40.15 -16.26 0.94
C LEU A 442 40.55 -17.42 0.02
N GLU A 443 41.18 -18.45 0.56
CA GLU A 443 41.56 -19.64 -0.19
C GLU A 443 40.35 -20.49 -0.57
N ASP A 444 39.40 -20.66 0.34
CA ASP A 444 38.13 -21.36 0.09
C ASP A 444 37.27 -20.62 -0.93
N MET A 445 37.21 -19.29 -0.86
CA MET A 445 36.55 -18.47 -1.90
C MET A 445 37.20 -18.65 -3.27
N ARG A 446 38.53 -18.78 -3.36
CA ARG A 446 39.22 -19.05 -4.64
C ARG A 446 38.88 -20.44 -5.16
N LYS A 447 38.85 -21.46 -4.30
CA LYS A 447 38.47 -22.83 -4.66
C LYS A 447 37.03 -22.88 -5.17
N LEU A 448 36.09 -22.25 -4.46
CA LEU A 448 34.69 -22.16 -4.88
C LEU A 448 34.52 -21.43 -6.22
N LYS A 449 35.24 -20.32 -6.44
CA LYS A 449 35.22 -19.62 -7.75
C LYS A 449 35.74 -20.49 -8.90
N LEU A 450 36.75 -21.33 -8.66
CA LEU A 450 37.23 -22.27 -9.67
C LEU A 450 36.19 -23.36 -9.99
N ILE A 451 35.47 -23.84 -8.98
CA ILE A 451 34.39 -24.83 -9.15
C ILE A 451 33.23 -24.23 -9.94
N VAL A 452 32.79 -23.01 -9.61
CA VAL A 452 31.73 -22.30 -10.37
C VAL A 452 32.13 -22.14 -11.83
N LYS A 453 33.37 -21.69 -12.09
CA LYS A 453 33.88 -21.54 -13.46
C LYS A 453 33.96 -22.88 -14.22
N ALA A 454 34.22 -23.98 -13.53
CA ALA A 454 34.20 -25.32 -14.12
C ALA A 454 32.76 -25.77 -14.43
N HIS A 455 31.79 -25.46 -13.56
CA HIS A 455 30.38 -25.73 -13.81
C HIS A 455 29.82 -24.90 -14.97
N GLU A 456 30.13 -23.60 -15.06
CA GLU A 456 29.74 -22.76 -16.19
C GLU A 456 30.24 -23.31 -17.54
N ARG A 457 31.50 -23.78 -17.60
CA ARG A 457 32.02 -24.44 -18.80
C ARG A 457 31.27 -25.71 -19.14
N ARG A 458 30.95 -26.53 -18.14
CA ARG A 458 30.20 -27.77 -18.33
C ARG A 458 28.77 -27.52 -18.80
N ILE A 459 28.10 -26.50 -18.24
CA ILE A 459 26.76 -26.07 -18.67
C ILE A 459 26.80 -25.68 -20.14
N LYS A 460 27.76 -24.83 -20.54
CA LYS A 460 27.91 -24.42 -21.94
C LYS A 460 28.10 -25.59 -22.90
N THR A 461 28.91 -26.59 -22.53
CA THR A 461 29.10 -27.79 -23.36
C THR A 461 27.84 -28.67 -23.44
N LEU A 462 27.00 -28.67 -22.41
CA LEU A 462 25.73 -29.39 -22.43
C LEU A 462 24.69 -28.65 -23.30
N GLU A 463 24.64 -27.33 -23.24
CA GLU A 463 23.79 -26.49 -24.10
C GLU A 463 24.15 -26.67 -25.58
N GLU A 464 25.45 -26.68 -25.92
CA GLU A 464 25.92 -26.93 -27.30
C GLU A 464 25.54 -28.33 -27.81
N ARG A 465 25.51 -29.35 -26.94
CA ARG A 465 25.08 -30.70 -27.30
C ARG A 465 23.56 -30.79 -27.45
N LEU A 466 22.81 -30.06 -26.63
CA LEU A 466 21.36 -30.02 -26.73
C LEU A 466 20.93 -29.37 -28.05
N SER A 467 21.56 -28.26 -28.43
CA SER A 467 21.25 -27.59 -29.71
C SER A 467 21.59 -28.46 -30.92
N GLN A 468 22.65 -29.27 -30.86
CA GLN A 468 22.98 -30.22 -31.92
C GLN A 468 21.91 -31.31 -32.05
N TYR A 469 21.41 -31.82 -30.93
CA TYR A 469 20.33 -32.81 -30.92
C TYR A 469 19.02 -32.24 -31.49
N GLU A 470 18.61 -31.04 -31.06
CA GLU A 470 17.43 -30.35 -31.58
C GLU A 470 17.52 -30.13 -33.11
N SER A 471 18.71 -29.75 -33.61
CA SER A 471 18.92 -29.58 -35.06
C SER A 471 18.91 -30.89 -35.87
N GLU A 472 19.31 -32.01 -35.25
CA GLU A 472 19.23 -33.34 -35.87
C GLU A 472 17.80 -33.87 -35.85
N GLU A 473 17.00 -33.54 -34.83
CA GLU A 473 15.59 -33.92 -34.72
C GLU A 473 14.73 -33.18 -35.77
N GLU A 474 14.94 -31.87 -35.95
CA GLU A 474 14.26 -31.08 -36.99
C GLU A 474 14.60 -31.56 -38.42
N ALA A 475 15.84 -32.00 -38.66
CA ALA A 475 16.26 -32.51 -39.98
C ALA A 475 15.66 -33.89 -40.32
N VAL A 476 15.23 -34.66 -39.32
CA VAL A 476 14.55 -35.96 -39.51
C VAL A 476 13.04 -35.77 -39.68
N GLU A 477 12.46 -34.68 -39.16
CA GLU A 477 11.03 -34.38 -39.31
C GLU A 477 10.69 -33.72 -40.66
N GLU A 478 11.66 -33.08 -41.33
CA GLU A 478 11.52 -32.50 -42.68
C GLU A 478 11.84 -33.46 -43.85
N ALA A 479 12.33 -34.67 -43.58
CA ALA A 479 12.66 -35.72 -44.56
C ALA A 479 11.58 -36.80 -44.64
#